data_AF-A0A5E3XL80-F1
#
_entry.id   AF-A0A5E3XL80-F1
#
_cell.length_a   1.000
_cell.length_b   1.000
_cell.length_c   1.000
_cell.angle_alpha   90.00
_cell.angle_beta   90.00
_cell.angle_gamma   90.00
#
_symmetry.space_group_name_H-M   'P 1'
#
loop_
_entity.id
_entity.type
_entity.pdbx_description
1 polymer ?
#
loop_
_entity_poly.entity_id
_entity_poly.type
_entity_poly.pdbx_seq_one_letter_code
_entity_poly.pdbx_strand_id
1 'polypeptide(L)'
;MLPRSNSDVNFIPLAVLTLESSQKRLGKSWEPVLGLLREMRDSDLPDEPDIDLLPPIDHYLSRADHHSVIRDALWTLSSEVTIDAKDVSITLRTMSLVYQLYAGRTMAAFRVHRALPHPAEQPGDFATYMQPMNRVANILFMWRGTERFRSLYPFIPQFTTQQLTSITLHRLHSGLTEREFYRAFRRRQLLAWLGLIYEILNPRVPLEMNIKPIVLLRTAERIVPPLDGFHIQTEWLAALIERGAISTTSVDNLSPEQLFALRRAHVIWRVVKKRCIECHRKIVDDISPRQCSDCHRVIYCTKGCQARHWEASHREICKIWHAVNVRSNEPEIRKRMEALPIDITSIFEE
;
A
#
# COMPACT_ATOMS: atom_id res chain seq x y z
N MET A 1 -8.81 5.11 -16.35
CA MET A 1 -9.93 4.17 -16.17
C MET A 1 -9.89 3.44 -14.83
N LEU A 2 -10.54 4.03 -13.81
CA LEU A 2 -10.92 3.31 -12.59
C LEU A 2 -12.35 2.76 -12.80
N PRO A 3 -12.59 1.44 -12.74
CA PRO A 3 -13.91 0.84 -12.96
C PRO A 3 -14.90 1.08 -11.81
N ARG A 4 -16.20 0.96 -12.12
CA ARG A 4 -17.33 1.22 -11.22
C ARG A 4 -17.48 0.10 -10.19
N SER A 5 -17.14 0.33 -8.92
CA SER A 5 -17.84 -0.40 -7.83
C SER A 5 -19.31 0.06 -7.86
N ASN A 6 -20.26 -0.72 -7.34
CA ASN A 6 -21.64 -0.24 -7.12
C ASN A 6 -21.56 1.10 -6.38
N SER A 7 -21.65 2.17 -7.14
CA SER A 7 -21.17 3.45 -6.69
C SER A 7 -22.31 4.06 -5.92
N ASP A 8 -22.00 4.34 -4.66
CA ASP A 8 -22.91 5.04 -3.78
C ASP A 8 -23.02 6.46 -4.33
N VAL A 9 -24.01 6.68 -5.22
CA VAL A 9 -24.29 7.91 -6.01
C VAL A 9 -24.35 9.18 -5.14
N ASN A 10 -24.31 9.01 -3.82
CA ASN A 10 -24.42 10.05 -2.82
C ASN A 10 -23.12 10.31 -2.05
N PHE A 11 -21.96 9.78 -2.49
CA PHE A 11 -20.73 9.92 -1.70
C PHE A 11 -20.10 11.32 -1.73
N ILE A 12 -20.03 12.00 -2.88
CA ILE A 12 -19.46 13.35 -2.95
C ILE A 12 -20.21 14.33 -2.02
N PRO A 13 -21.56 14.37 -2.00
CA PRO A 13 -22.30 15.14 -1.01
C PRO A 13 -21.90 14.83 0.44
N LEU A 14 -21.70 13.55 0.78
CA LEU A 14 -21.30 13.13 2.13
C LEU A 14 -19.87 13.58 2.47
N ALA A 15 -18.95 13.53 1.51
CA ALA A 15 -17.59 14.03 1.65
C ALA A 15 -17.56 15.55 1.89
N VAL A 16 -18.36 16.31 1.13
CA VAL A 16 -18.55 17.76 1.31
C VAL A 16 -19.07 18.05 2.72
N LEU A 17 -20.15 17.39 3.16
CA LEU A 17 -20.71 17.58 4.49
C LEU A 17 -19.70 17.25 5.61
N THR A 18 -18.90 16.20 5.43
CA THR A 18 -17.85 15.80 6.38
C THR A 18 -16.78 16.89 6.53
N LEU A 19 -16.35 17.46 5.41
CA LEU A 19 -15.37 18.54 5.38
C LEU A 19 -15.94 19.84 5.94
N GLU A 20 -17.15 20.23 5.58
CA GLU A 20 -17.83 21.43 6.10
C GLU A 20 -18.03 21.37 7.62
N SER A 21 -18.45 20.21 8.13
CA SER A 21 -18.59 19.96 9.58
C SER A 21 -17.26 20.12 10.30
N SER A 22 -16.19 19.51 9.77
CA SER A 22 -14.83 19.62 10.33
C SER A 22 -14.29 21.04 10.25
N GLN A 23 -14.52 21.73 9.13
CA GLN A 23 -14.14 23.13 8.90
C GLN A 23 -14.80 24.05 9.93
N LYS A 24 -16.12 23.93 10.12
CA LYS A 24 -16.90 24.71 11.09
C LYS A 24 -16.43 24.45 12.52
N ARG A 25 -16.20 23.18 12.89
CA ARG A 25 -15.76 22.80 14.24
C ARG A 25 -14.38 23.38 14.59
N LEU A 26 -13.47 23.44 13.62
CA LEU A 26 -12.07 23.83 13.85
C LEU A 26 -11.77 25.29 13.49
N GLY A 27 -12.73 26.05 12.97
CA GLY A 27 -12.51 27.42 12.51
C GLY A 27 -11.49 27.52 11.37
N LYS A 28 -11.39 26.47 10.53
CA LYS A 28 -10.50 26.42 9.37
C LYS A 28 -11.23 26.90 8.11
N SER A 29 -10.52 27.06 7.00
CA SER A 29 -11.12 27.26 5.68
C SER A 29 -10.42 26.38 4.65
N TRP A 30 -11.20 25.50 4.02
CA TRP A 30 -10.81 24.66 2.89
C TRP A 30 -11.73 24.93 1.70
N GLU A 31 -12.26 26.15 1.60
CA GLU A 31 -13.18 26.55 0.53
C GLU A 31 -12.68 26.22 -0.88
N PRO A 32 -11.39 26.32 -1.21
CA PRO A 32 -10.89 25.87 -2.52
C PRO A 32 -11.08 24.38 -2.78
N VAL A 33 -10.91 23.53 -1.76
CA VAL A 33 -11.15 22.08 -1.87
C VAL A 33 -12.65 21.78 -1.94
N LEU A 34 -13.45 22.44 -1.10
CA LEU A 34 -14.90 22.30 -1.11
C LEU A 34 -15.51 22.79 -2.43
N GLY A 35 -14.99 23.86 -3.02
CA GLY A 35 -15.39 24.39 -4.32
C GLY A 35 -15.21 23.34 -5.41
N LEU A 36 -14.03 22.71 -5.51
CA LEU A 36 -13.77 21.63 -6.47
C LEU A 36 -14.70 20.43 -6.25
N LEU A 37 -14.96 20.03 -5.00
CA LEU A 37 -15.85 18.91 -4.72
C LEU A 37 -17.32 19.21 -5.06
N ARG A 38 -17.78 20.45 -4.83
CA ARG A 38 -19.12 20.88 -5.22
C ARG A 38 -19.25 20.98 -6.74
N GLU A 39 -18.22 21.45 -7.44
CA GLU A 39 -18.17 21.45 -8.90
C GLU A 39 -18.25 20.01 -9.47
N MET A 40 -17.49 19.07 -8.89
CA MET A 40 -17.55 17.66 -9.27
C MET A 40 -18.93 17.05 -9.04
N ARG A 41 -19.59 17.39 -7.92
CA ARG A 41 -20.97 17.00 -7.61
C ARG A 41 -21.96 17.55 -8.65
N ASP A 42 -21.81 18.81 -9.03
CA ASP A 42 -22.76 19.51 -9.91
C ASP A 42 -22.56 19.14 -11.40
N SER A 43 -21.39 18.62 -11.75
CA SER A 43 -21.03 18.23 -13.12
C SER A 43 -21.54 16.83 -13.54
N ASP A 44 -22.39 16.19 -12.72
CA ASP A 44 -22.88 14.81 -12.91
C ASP A 44 -21.74 13.82 -13.24
N LEU A 45 -20.57 14.06 -12.64
CA LEU A 45 -19.42 13.20 -12.82
C LEU A 45 -19.71 11.82 -12.20
N PRO A 46 -19.18 10.74 -12.78
CA PRO A 46 -19.21 9.44 -12.13
C PRO A 46 -18.57 9.53 -10.74
N ASP A 47 -19.15 8.80 -9.80
CA ASP A 47 -18.83 8.86 -8.36
C ASP A 47 -17.36 8.63 -7.99
N GLU A 48 -16.63 7.89 -8.82
CA GLU A 48 -15.17 7.88 -8.81
C GLU A 48 -14.70 8.59 -10.09
N PRO A 49 -14.16 9.82 -9.99
CA PRO A 49 -13.72 10.55 -11.17
C PRO A 49 -12.61 9.74 -11.85
N ASP A 50 -12.80 9.44 -13.14
CA ASP A 50 -11.67 9.03 -13.96
C ASP A 50 -10.65 10.18 -13.93
N ILE A 51 -9.38 9.87 -14.10
CA ILE A 51 -8.33 10.87 -14.16
C ILE A 51 -8.60 11.88 -15.29
N ASP A 52 -9.36 11.49 -16.31
CA ASP A 52 -9.83 12.35 -17.41
C ASP A 52 -10.99 13.28 -17.05
N LEU A 53 -11.65 13.04 -15.90
CA LEU A 53 -12.80 13.79 -15.40
C LEU A 53 -12.43 14.73 -14.24
N LEU A 54 -11.14 14.88 -13.98
CA LEU A 54 -10.64 15.86 -13.05
C LEU A 54 -10.79 17.28 -13.62
N PRO A 55 -11.05 18.29 -12.77
CA PRO A 55 -11.11 19.68 -13.19
C PRO A 55 -9.88 20.10 -14.03
N PRO A 56 -10.03 21.05 -14.97
CA PRO A 56 -8.90 21.56 -15.72
C PRO A 56 -7.91 22.32 -14.80
N ILE A 57 -6.66 22.48 -15.24
CA ILE A 57 -5.56 22.97 -14.37
C ILE A 57 -5.84 24.36 -13.76
N ASP A 58 -6.59 25.19 -14.46
CA ASP A 58 -6.99 26.55 -14.09
C ASP A 58 -8.06 26.62 -13.00
N HIS A 59 -8.74 25.51 -12.71
CA HIS A 59 -9.65 25.40 -11.56
C HIS A 59 -8.91 25.14 -10.24
N TYR A 60 -7.64 24.69 -10.32
CA TYR A 60 -6.83 24.47 -9.13
C TYR A 60 -6.13 25.74 -8.68
N LEU A 61 -5.87 25.82 -7.37
CA LEU A 61 -5.02 26.85 -6.81
C LEU A 61 -3.57 26.79 -7.35
N SER A 62 -2.83 27.86 -7.07
CA SER A 62 -1.37 27.86 -7.15
C SER A 62 -0.81 26.61 -6.44
N ARG A 63 0.32 26.09 -6.91
CA ARG A 63 0.92 24.86 -6.36
C ARG A 63 1.09 24.94 -4.85
N ALA A 64 1.66 26.05 -4.36
CA ALA A 64 1.94 26.23 -2.94
C ALA A 64 0.66 26.24 -2.10
N ASP A 65 -0.37 26.95 -2.57
CA ASP A 65 -1.64 27.10 -1.84
C ASP A 65 -2.44 25.80 -1.89
N HIS A 66 -2.54 25.14 -3.06
CA HIS A 66 -3.21 23.85 -3.21
C HIS A 66 -2.63 22.83 -2.24
N HIS A 67 -1.30 22.73 -2.22
CA HIS A 67 -0.58 21.80 -1.38
C HIS A 67 -0.81 22.07 0.11
N SER A 68 -0.81 23.34 0.52
CA SER A 68 -1.06 23.73 1.90
C SER A 68 -2.46 23.33 2.36
N VAL A 69 -3.48 23.67 1.57
CA VAL A 69 -4.90 23.40 1.88
C VAL A 69 -5.19 21.90 1.90
N ILE A 70 -4.76 21.13 0.89
CA ILE A 70 -4.95 19.68 0.84
C ILE A 70 -4.28 19.02 2.05
N ARG A 71 -3.03 19.37 2.34
CA ARG A 71 -2.30 18.77 3.45
C ARG A 71 -2.97 19.07 4.79
N ASP A 72 -3.47 20.28 5.00
CA ASP A 72 -4.18 20.66 6.22
C ASP A 72 -5.50 19.88 6.39
N ALA A 73 -6.30 19.78 5.32
CA ALA A 73 -7.54 18.98 5.32
C ALA A 73 -7.26 17.50 5.62
N LEU A 74 -6.25 16.91 4.99
CA LEU A 74 -5.86 15.51 5.20
C LEU A 74 -5.36 15.26 6.63
N TRP A 75 -4.60 16.18 7.22
CA TRP A 75 -4.17 16.06 8.62
C TRP A 75 -5.35 16.10 9.59
N THR A 76 -6.32 17.00 9.36
CA THR A 76 -7.54 17.02 10.17
C THR A 76 -8.29 15.70 10.04
N LEU A 77 -8.59 15.23 8.82
CA LEU A 77 -9.32 13.97 8.62
C LEU A 77 -8.57 12.78 9.25
N SER A 78 -7.24 12.73 9.13
CA SER A 78 -6.43 11.66 9.74
C SER A 78 -6.49 11.65 11.28
N SER A 79 -6.82 12.78 11.89
CA SER A 79 -6.97 12.91 13.34
C SER A 79 -8.36 12.43 13.81
N GLU A 80 -9.35 12.43 12.92
CA GLU A 80 -10.70 11.91 13.18
C GLU A 80 -10.75 10.36 13.14
N VAL A 81 -9.77 9.72 12.51
CA VAL A 81 -9.62 8.25 12.52
C VAL A 81 -9.10 7.79 13.87
N THR A 82 -10.00 7.70 14.86
CA THR A 82 -9.71 7.26 16.24
C THR A 82 -10.35 5.91 16.56
N ILE A 83 -10.09 5.34 17.74
CA ILE A 83 -10.64 4.04 18.19
C ILE A 83 -12.18 4.05 18.32
N ASP A 84 -12.78 5.22 18.56
CA ASP A 84 -14.22 5.31 18.89
C ASP A 84 -15.06 5.99 17.80
N ALA A 85 -14.44 6.42 16.70
CA ALA A 85 -15.13 7.07 15.60
C ALA A 85 -16.13 6.12 14.91
N LYS A 86 -17.39 6.54 14.80
CA LYS A 86 -18.46 5.82 14.09
C LYS A 86 -18.34 5.96 12.57
N ASP A 87 -17.77 7.06 12.11
CA ASP A 87 -17.74 7.46 10.70
C ASP A 87 -16.38 7.21 10.02
N VAL A 88 -15.64 6.18 10.46
CA VAL A 88 -14.31 5.88 9.90
C VAL A 88 -14.39 5.55 8.40
N SER A 89 -15.40 4.79 7.97
CA SER A 89 -15.59 4.44 6.56
C SER A 89 -15.72 5.68 5.67
N ILE A 90 -16.56 6.63 6.07
CA ILE A 90 -16.77 7.93 5.40
C ILE A 90 -15.46 8.72 5.40
N THR A 91 -14.79 8.78 6.55
CA THR A 91 -13.51 9.49 6.69
C THR A 91 -12.43 8.94 5.74
N LEU A 92 -12.28 7.61 5.64
CA LEU A 92 -11.32 6.97 4.75
C LEU A 92 -11.59 7.30 3.26
N ARG A 93 -12.85 7.25 2.85
CA ARG A 93 -13.26 7.60 1.48
C ARG A 93 -13.03 9.08 1.21
N THR A 94 -13.38 9.97 2.15
CA THR A 94 -13.19 11.43 2.03
C THR A 94 -11.72 11.77 1.94
N MET A 95 -10.88 11.12 2.75
CA MET A 95 -9.42 11.26 2.67
C MET A 95 -8.87 10.84 1.30
N SER A 96 -9.36 9.74 0.74
CA SER A 96 -8.93 9.29 -0.59
C SER A 96 -9.36 10.26 -1.68
N LEU A 97 -10.59 10.78 -1.62
CA LEU A 97 -11.10 11.77 -2.57
C LEU A 97 -10.32 13.11 -2.50
N VAL A 98 -10.08 13.64 -1.30
CA VAL A 98 -9.27 14.85 -1.12
C VAL A 98 -7.84 14.63 -1.64
N TYR A 99 -7.27 13.45 -1.39
CA TYR A 99 -5.95 13.12 -1.91
C TYR A 99 -5.91 12.96 -3.44
N GLN A 100 -6.98 12.45 -4.06
CA GLN A 100 -7.12 12.42 -5.52
C GLN A 100 -7.11 13.82 -6.14
N LEU A 101 -7.60 14.87 -5.45
CA LEU A 101 -7.47 16.26 -5.94
C LEU A 101 -6.02 16.74 -5.98
N TYR A 102 -5.14 16.21 -5.12
CA TYR A 102 -3.70 16.47 -5.22
C TYR A 102 -3.11 15.78 -6.45
N ALA A 103 -3.30 14.47 -6.58
CA ALA A 103 -2.82 13.71 -7.74
C ALA A 103 -3.41 14.27 -9.05
N GLY A 104 -4.66 14.71 -9.01
CA GLY A 104 -5.37 15.22 -10.17
C GLY A 104 -4.83 16.54 -10.68
N ARG A 105 -4.46 17.46 -9.78
CA ARG A 105 -3.75 18.67 -10.16
C ARG A 105 -2.43 18.36 -10.87
N THR A 106 -1.65 17.41 -10.34
CA THR A 106 -0.39 16.97 -10.95
C THR A 106 -0.61 16.46 -12.37
N MET A 107 -1.68 15.67 -12.58
CA MET A 107 -2.03 15.09 -13.87
C MET A 107 -2.53 16.14 -14.85
N ALA A 108 -3.39 17.06 -14.40
CA ALA A 108 -3.85 18.20 -15.19
C ALA A 108 -2.66 19.07 -15.66
N ALA A 109 -1.72 19.36 -14.77
CA ALA A 109 -0.50 20.10 -15.12
C ALA A 109 0.34 19.34 -16.16
N PHE A 110 0.51 18.02 -15.99
CA PHE A 110 1.24 17.19 -16.95
C PHE A 110 0.57 17.19 -18.33
N ARG A 111 -0.76 17.10 -18.41
CA ARG A 111 -1.49 17.13 -19.69
C ARG A 111 -1.29 18.43 -20.45
N VAL A 112 -1.39 19.56 -19.75
CA VAL A 112 -1.30 20.90 -20.35
C VAL A 112 0.14 21.22 -20.78
N HIS A 113 1.12 20.90 -19.93
CA HIS A 113 2.50 21.30 -20.16
C HIS A 113 3.36 20.22 -20.82
N ARG A 114 2.83 18.99 -20.99
CA ARG A 114 3.58 17.77 -21.42
C ARG A 114 4.82 17.48 -20.58
N ALA A 115 4.91 18.11 -19.42
CA ALA A 115 5.98 18.03 -18.44
C ALA A 115 5.37 18.39 -17.09
N LEU A 116 5.91 17.83 -16.01
CA LEU A 116 5.60 18.37 -14.70
C LEU A 116 6.23 19.77 -14.58
N PRO A 117 5.51 20.77 -14.05
CA PRO A 117 6.02 22.14 -13.96
C PRO A 117 7.27 22.22 -13.06
N HIS A 118 8.46 22.23 -13.68
CA HIS A 118 9.80 22.32 -13.04
C HIS A 118 10.05 21.22 -11.96
N PRO A 119 11.21 21.08 -11.26
CA PRO A 119 11.64 19.78 -10.69
C PRO A 119 10.92 19.39 -9.38
N ALA A 120 9.61 19.52 -9.34
CA ALA A 120 8.86 19.81 -8.15
C ALA A 120 7.64 18.87 -8.05
N GLU A 121 7.98 17.63 -7.76
CA GLU A 121 7.23 16.65 -6.97
C GLU A 121 8.21 15.52 -6.69
N GLN A 122 9.36 15.91 -6.12
CA GLN A 122 10.39 14.93 -5.80
C GLN A 122 9.78 13.87 -4.87
N PRO A 123 10.31 12.64 -4.84
CA PRO A 123 9.83 11.62 -3.91
C PRO A 123 9.80 12.07 -2.45
N GLY A 124 10.60 13.08 -2.07
CA GLY A 124 10.58 13.75 -0.77
C GLY A 124 9.37 14.68 -0.55
N ASP A 125 8.95 15.44 -1.56
CA ASP A 125 7.74 16.27 -1.47
C ASP A 125 6.52 15.37 -1.33
N PHE A 126 6.43 14.37 -2.20
CA PHE A 126 5.37 13.38 -2.21
C PHE A 126 5.27 12.62 -0.87
N ALA A 127 6.41 12.34 -0.25
CA ALA A 127 6.47 11.78 1.10
C ALA A 127 5.70 12.58 2.14
N THR A 128 5.83 13.90 2.06
CA THR A 128 5.25 14.85 3.00
C THR A 128 3.73 14.83 2.88
N TYR A 129 3.20 14.76 1.66
CA TYR A 129 1.76 14.61 1.41
C TYR A 129 1.21 13.27 1.90
N MET A 130 2.02 12.22 1.86
CA MET A 130 1.62 10.91 2.34
C MET A 130 1.62 10.79 3.87
N GLN A 131 2.11 11.77 4.64
CA GLN A 131 2.19 11.64 6.10
C GLN A 131 0.82 11.40 6.79
N PRO A 132 -0.26 12.13 6.47
CA PRO A 132 -1.58 11.84 7.04
C PRO A 132 -2.10 10.45 6.65
N MET A 133 -1.84 10.02 5.42
CA MET A 133 -2.22 8.68 4.94
C MET A 133 -1.44 7.59 5.66
N ASN A 134 -0.14 7.80 5.88
CA ASN A 134 0.72 6.88 6.64
C ASN A 134 0.23 6.75 8.07
N ARG A 135 -0.19 7.85 8.71
CA ARG A 135 -0.79 7.81 10.05
C ARG A 135 -2.02 6.90 10.07
N VAL A 136 -2.94 7.10 9.14
CA VAL A 136 -4.15 6.26 9.04
C VAL A 136 -3.80 4.80 8.74
N ALA A 137 -2.89 4.53 7.80
CA ALA A 137 -2.46 3.17 7.51
C ALA A 137 -1.87 2.47 8.75
N ASN A 138 -1.08 3.18 9.57
CA ASN A 138 -0.57 2.63 10.83
C ASN A 138 -1.70 2.31 11.82
N ILE A 139 -2.70 3.19 11.96
CA ILE A 139 -3.87 2.97 12.82
C ILE A 139 -4.66 1.74 12.34
N LEU A 140 -4.97 1.67 11.04
CA LEU A 140 -5.68 0.52 10.45
C LEU A 140 -4.89 -0.78 10.63
N PHE A 141 -3.57 -0.75 10.43
CA PHE A 141 -2.72 -1.92 10.61
C PHE A 141 -2.64 -2.36 12.08
N MET A 142 -2.69 -1.44 13.04
CA MET A 142 -2.78 -1.76 14.47
C MET A 142 -4.11 -2.43 14.84
N TRP A 143 -5.19 -2.15 14.11
CA TRP A 143 -6.48 -2.81 14.33
C TRP A 143 -6.56 -4.21 13.72
N ARG A 144 -5.55 -4.68 12.99
CA ARG A 144 -5.57 -6.02 12.36
C ARG A 144 -5.97 -7.12 13.34
N GLY A 145 -6.84 -8.02 12.91
CA GLY A 145 -7.37 -9.11 13.74
C GLY A 145 -8.51 -8.72 14.69
N THR A 146 -8.78 -7.43 14.92
CA THR A 146 -9.92 -6.98 15.74
C THR A 146 -11.25 -7.03 14.97
N GLU A 147 -12.38 -7.01 15.68
CA GLU A 147 -13.70 -6.89 15.07
C GLU A 147 -13.86 -5.60 14.26
N ARG A 148 -13.27 -4.51 14.76
CA ARG A 148 -13.32 -3.22 14.09
C ARG A 148 -12.62 -3.19 12.74
N PHE A 149 -11.48 -3.86 12.62
CA PHE A 149 -10.82 -4.02 11.33
C PHE A 149 -11.68 -4.80 10.35
N ARG A 150 -12.37 -5.85 10.83
CA ARG A 150 -13.32 -6.63 10.03
C ARG A 150 -14.53 -5.82 9.58
N SER A 151 -15.10 -4.97 10.44
CA SER A 151 -16.24 -4.13 10.06
C SER A 151 -15.89 -3.06 9.01
N LEU A 152 -14.61 -2.74 8.85
CA LEU A 152 -14.10 -1.80 7.85
C LEU A 152 -13.53 -2.49 6.59
N TYR A 153 -13.68 -3.82 6.45
CA TYR A 153 -13.16 -4.58 5.31
C TYR A 153 -13.57 -4.11 3.92
N PRO A 154 -14.75 -3.52 3.68
CA PRO A 154 -15.03 -2.94 2.37
C PRO A 154 -14.17 -1.71 2.06
N PHE A 155 -13.80 -0.94 3.08
CA PHE A 155 -13.18 0.39 2.93
C PHE A 155 -11.65 0.34 3.01
N ILE A 156 -11.08 -0.55 3.83
CA ILE A 156 -9.62 -0.66 3.99
C ILE A 156 -8.91 -1.06 2.69
N PRO A 157 -9.37 -2.06 1.91
CA PRO A 157 -8.78 -2.41 0.64
C PRO A 157 -8.89 -1.28 -0.38
N GLN A 158 -10.05 -0.63 -0.49
CA GLN A 158 -10.25 0.52 -1.39
C GLN A 158 -9.26 1.64 -1.05
N PHE A 159 -9.21 2.07 0.22
CA PHE A 159 -8.25 3.05 0.71
C PHE A 159 -6.81 2.63 0.39
N THR A 160 -6.42 1.41 0.77
CA THR A 160 -5.06 0.90 0.58
C THR A 160 -4.64 0.90 -0.88
N THR A 161 -5.51 0.40 -1.76
CA THR A 161 -5.18 0.26 -3.18
C THR A 161 -5.21 1.59 -3.92
N GLN A 162 -6.12 2.51 -3.59
CA GLN A 162 -6.12 3.87 -4.15
C GLN A 162 -4.83 4.62 -3.80
N GLN A 163 -4.37 4.55 -2.55
CA GLN A 163 -3.14 5.22 -2.13
C GLN A 163 -1.90 4.59 -2.80
N LEU A 164 -1.79 3.26 -2.86
CA LEU A 164 -0.67 2.61 -3.54
C LEU A 164 -0.68 2.81 -5.06
N THR A 165 -1.86 2.89 -5.68
CA THR A 165 -2.02 3.25 -7.10
C THR A 165 -1.45 4.64 -7.34
N SER A 166 -1.80 5.60 -6.48
CA SER A 166 -1.28 6.96 -6.57
C SER A 166 0.24 7.04 -6.44
N ILE A 167 0.85 6.29 -5.51
CA ILE A 167 2.32 6.17 -5.44
C ILE A 167 2.90 5.68 -6.78
N THR A 168 2.22 4.74 -7.42
CA THR A 168 2.68 4.15 -8.67
C THR A 168 2.54 5.11 -9.85
N LEU A 169 1.49 5.94 -9.87
CA LEU A 169 1.31 7.04 -10.81
C LEU A 169 2.40 8.11 -10.62
N HIS A 170 2.64 8.58 -9.39
CA HIS A 170 3.72 9.53 -9.14
C HIS A 170 5.08 8.98 -9.58
N ARG A 171 5.33 7.68 -9.40
CA ARG A 171 6.53 7.03 -9.95
C ARG A 171 6.62 7.16 -11.46
N LEU A 172 5.53 6.94 -12.19
CA LEU A 172 5.49 7.07 -13.67
C LEU A 172 5.78 8.50 -14.13
N HIS A 173 5.23 9.48 -13.44
CA HIS A 173 5.34 10.88 -13.84
C HIS A 173 6.57 11.60 -13.28
N SER A 174 7.29 11.00 -12.33
CA SER A 174 8.45 11.62 -11.68
C SER A 174 9.64 11.90 -12.60
N GLY A 175 9.71 11.25 -13.78
CA GLY A 175 10.87 11.30 -14.66
C GLY A 175 12.11 10.55 -14.13
N LEU A 176 12.02 9.93 -12.94
CA LEU A 176 13.09 9.14 -12.35
C LEU A 176 13.00 7.68 -12.82
N THR A 177 14.13 6.98 -12.85
CA THR A 177 14.08 5.53 -12.99
C THR A 177 13.37 4.93 -11.78
N GLU A 178 12.74 3.76 -11.98
CA GLU A 178 12.07 3.05 -10.89
C GLU A 178 12.96 2.87 -9.65
N ARG A 179 14.23 2.52 -9.87
CA ARG A 179 15.22 2.31 -8.81
C ARG A 179 15.50 3.60 -8.04
N GLU A 180 15.62 4.73 -8.72
CA GLU A 180 15.88 6.04 -8.10
C GLU A 180 14.66 6.50 -7.29
N PHE A 181 13.46 6.41 -7.88
CA PHE A 181 12.22 6.78 -7.21
C PHE A 181 12.06 6.01 -5.89
N TYR A 182 12.09 4.68 -5.93
CA TYR A 182 11.89 3.89 -4.72
C TYR A 182 13.05 4.00 -3.73
N ARG A 183 14.27 4.27 -4.17
CA ARG A 183 15.39 4.56 -3.26
C ARG A 183 15.14 5.84 -2.47
N ALA A 184 14.65 6.89 -3.12
CA ALA A 184 14.33 8.16 -2.49
C ALA A 184 13.02 8.11 -1.67
N PHE A 185 12.06 7.28 -2.07
CA PHE A 185 10.75 7.17 -1.43
C PHE A 185 10.71 6.20 -0.24
N ARG A 186 11.68 5.28 -0.14
CA ARG A 186 11.67 4.21 0.86
C ARG A 186 11.85 4.74 2.28
N ARG A 187 10.96 4.32 3.20
CA ARG A 187 10.99 4.73 4.61
C ARG A 187 10.23 3.77 5.51
N ARG A 188 10.53 3.76 6.82
CA ARG A 188 9.91 2.87 7.81
C ARG A 188 8.43 3.16 8.06
N GLN A 189 8.00 4.40 7.90
CA GLN A 189 6.60 4.80 8.08
C GLN A 189 5.65 4.12 7.08
N LEU A 190 6.19 3.48 6.03
CA LEU A 190 5.41 2.80 5.00
C LEU A 190 5.21 1.29 5.26
N LEU A 191 5.71 0.76 6.38
CA LEU A 191 5.56 -0.67 6.71
C LEU A 191 4.10 -1.10 6.83
N ALA A 192 3.26 -0.22 7.38
CA ALA A 192 1.83 -0.48 7.52
C ALA A 192 1.14 -0.75 6.17
N TRP A 193 1.56 -0.10 5.08
CA TRP A 193 0.97 -0.36 3.75
C TRP A 193 1.26 -1.78 3.25
N LEU A 194 2.48 -2.28 3.46
CA LEU A 194 2.81 -3.67 3.13
C LEU A 194 2.02 -4.65 3.99
N GLY A 195 1.92 -4.38 5.29
CA GLY A 195 1.12 -5.19 6.21
C GLY A 195 -0.37 -5.22 5.84
N LEU A 196 -0.95 -4.07 5.47
CA LEU A 196 -2.34 -3.99 5.00
C LEU A 196 -2.54 -4.78 3.70
N ILE A 197 -1.65 -4.65 2.71
CA ILE A 197 -1.76 -5.44 1.47
C ILE A 197 -1.71 -6.94 1.76
N TYR A 198 -0.85 -7.38 2.66
CA TYR A 198 -0.83 -8.79 3.07
C TYR A 198 -2.13 -9.23 3.76
N GLU A 199 -2.69 -8.42 4.67
CA GLU A 199 -3.99 -8.71 5.29
C GLU A 199 -5.13 -8.74 4.27
N ILE A 200 -5.08 -7.90 3.24
CA ILE A 200 -6.05 -7.88 2.13
C ILE A 200 -5.94 -9.15 1.27
N LEU A 201 -4.73 -9.70 1.06
CA LEU A 201 -4.50 -10.95 0.33
C LEU A 201 -4.91 -12.22 1.09
N ASN A 202 -5.47 -12.08 2.30
CA ASN A 202 -5.98 -13.19 3.11
C ASN A 202 -7.17 -13.87 2.41
N PRO A 203 -7.22 -15.22 2.34
CA PRO A 203 -8.27 -15.94 1.60
C PRO A 203 -9.70 -15.69 2.11
N ARG A 204 -9.84 -15.18 3.34
CA ARG A 204 -11.14 -14.97 3.99
C ARG A 204 -11.76 -13.60 3.70
N VAL A 205 -11.07 -12.73 2.97
CA VAL A 205 -11.58 -11.38 2.66
C VAL A 205 -12.19 -11.40 1.26
N PRO A 206 -13.53 -11.27 1.12
CA PRO A 206 -14.12 -11.07 -0.19
C PRO A 206 -13.70 -9.69 -0.71
N LEU A 207 -13.06 -9.66 -1.87
CA LEU A 207 -12.58 -8.43 -2.48
C LEU A 207 -13.40 -8.14 -3.73
N GLU A 208 -14.33 -7.20 -3.61
CA GLU A 208 -14.94 -6.54 -4.75
C GLU A 208 -14.08 -5.33 -5.10
N MET A 209 -13.01 -5.59 -5.87
CA MET A 209 -12.01 -4.58 -6.18
C MET A 209 -11.64 -4.59 -7.64
N ASN A 210 -11.50 -3.38 -8.18
CA ASN A 210 -11.09 -3.17 -9.56
C ASN A 210 -9.62 -3.50 -9.79
N ILE A 211 -8.75 -3.02 -8.88
CA ILE A 211 -7.33 -3.29 -8.94
C ILE A 211 -7.07 -4.43 -7.96
N LYS A 212 -6.71 -5.59 -8.50
CA LYS A 212 -6.34 -6.73 -7.67
C LYS A 212 -5.15 -6.34 -6.79
N PRO A 213 -5.18 -6.60 -5.46
CA PRO A 213 -4.10 -6.20 -4.55
C PRO A 213 -2.71 -6.70 -4.98
N ILE A 214 -2.66 -7.83 -5.69
CA ILE A 214 -1.44 -8.40 -6.24
C ILE A 214 -0.69 -7.45 -7.19
N VAL A 215 -1.43 -6.61 -7.94
CA VAL A 215 -0.87 -5.59 -8.85
C VAL A 215 -0.04 -4.58 -8.05
N LEU A 216 -0.48 -4.26 -6.84
CA LEU A 216 0.10 -3.22 -5.99
C LEU A 216 1.08 -3.76 -4.95
N LEU A 217 1.18 -5.09 -4.80
CA LEU A 217 2.09 -5.72 -3.85
C LEU A 217 3.55 -5.34 -4.13
N ARG A 218 3.98 -5.30 -5.40
CA ARG A 218 5.35 -4.87 -5.74
C ARG A 218 5.63 -3.42 -5.34
N THR A 219 4.65 -2.53 -5.49
CA THR A 219 4.78 -1.14 -5.01
C THR A 219 4.97 -1.14 -3.50
N ALA A 220 4.11 -1.83 -2.75
CA ALA A 220 4.20 -1.92 -1.29
C ALA A 220 5.53 -2.52 -0.80
N GLU A 221 6.06 -3.54 -1.47
CA GLU A 221 7.34 -4.16 -1.14
C GLU A 221 8.54 -3.25 -1.45
N ARG A 222 8.48 -2.45 -2.52
CA ARG A 222 9.60 -1.59 -2.93
C ARG A 222 9.76 -0.35 -2.06
N ILE A 223 8.65 0.18 -1.54
CA ILE A 223 8.61 1.38 -0.69
C ILE A 223 9.05 1.14 0.76
N VAL A 224 9.25 -0.13 1.18
CA VAL A 224 9.73 -0.46 2.53
C VAL A 224 11.22 -0.82 2.56
N PRO A 225 11.92 -0.62 3.69
CA PRO A 225 13.27 -1.14 3.86
C PRO A 225 13.32 -2.68 3.76
N PRO A 226 14.31 -3.25 3.05
CA PRO A 226 14.44 -4.69 2.81
C PRO A 226 14.23 -5.62 4.02
N LEU A 227 14.91 -5.34 5.14
CA LEU A 227 14.83 -6.20 6.32
C LEU A 227 13.49 -6.03 7.04
N ASP A 228 13.00 -4.80 7.14
CA ASP A 228 11.72 -4.51 7.76
C ASP A 228 10.57 -5.15 6.93
N GLY A 229 10.67 -5.15 5.59
CA GLY A 229 9.71 -5.82 4.71
C GLY A 229 9.69 -7.35 4.89
N PHE A 230 10.85 -7.98 5.05
CA PHE A 230 10.94 -9.40 5.41
C PHE A 230 10.27 -9.68 6.76
N HIS A 231 10.48 -8.81 7.75
CA HIS A 231 9.86 -8.95 9.05
C HIS A 231 8.34 -8.90 8.96
N ILE A 232 7.77 -7.92 8.25
CA ILE A 232 6.32 -7.82 8.01
C ILE A 232 5.76 -9.06 7.29
N GLN A 233 6.47 -9.60 6.28
CA GLN A 233 6.05 -10.85 5.62
C GLN A 233 6.05 -12.05 6.59
N THR A 234 7.02 -12.11 7.51
CA THR A 234 7.15 -13.16 8.51
C THR A 234 6.07 -13.05 9.58
N GLU A 235 5.79 -11.84 10.07
CA GLU A 235 4.69 -11.55 11.01
C GLU A 235 3.34 -11.94 10.42
N TRP A 236 3.11 -11.59 9.15
CA TRP A 236 1.87 -11.97 8.46
C TRP A 236 1.73 -13.50 8.36
N LEU A 237 2.80 -14.20 7.99
CA LEU A 237 2.77 -15.66 7.94
C LEU A 237 2.51 -16.28 9.33
N ALA A 238 3.13 -15.77 10.38
CA ALA A 238 2.87 -16.20 11.75
C ALA A 238 1.39 -16.00 12.13
N ALA A 239 0.82 -14.83 11.80
CA ALA A 239 -0.59 -14.54 12.05
C ALA A 239 -1.54 -15.46 11.25
N LEU A 240 -1.18 -15.85 10.02
CA LEU A 240 -1.95 -16.84 9.25
C LEU A 240 -1.92 -18.23 9.93
N ILE A 241 -0.79 -18.63 10.49
CA ILE A 241 -0.64 -19.90 11.22
C ILE A 241 -1.50 -19.87 12.48
N GLU A 242 -1.37 -18.80 13.29
CA GLU A 242 -2.11 -18.62 14.54
C GLU A 242 -3.64 -18.67 14.33
N ARG A 243 -4.13 -18.07 13.24
CA ARG A 243 -5.56 -18.05 12.89
C ARG A 243 -6.05 -19.35 12.22
N GLY A 244 -5.18 -20.36 12.09
CA GLY A 244 -5.45 -21.61 11.38
C GLY A 244 -5.79 -21.42 9.91
N ALA A 245 -5.34 -20.31 9.30
CA ALA A 245 -5.56 -20.02 7.89
C ALA A 245 -4.57 -20.77 6.99
N ILE A 246 -3.39 -21.10 7.52
CA ILE A 246 -2.37 -21.89 6.82
C ILE A 246 -1.74 -22.93 7.78
N SER A 247 -1.49 -24.12 7.25
CA SER A 247 -0.74 -25.19 7.88
C SER A 247 0.13 -25.87 6.81
N THR A 248 1.00 -26.81 7.18
CA THR A 248 1.81 -27.56 6.21
C THR A 248 0.94 -28.35 5.22
N THR A 249 -0.25 -28.78 5.65
CA THR A 249 -1.19 -29.55 4.82
C THR A 249 -2.16 -28.68 4.03
N SER A 250 -2.37 -27.43 4.42
CA SER A 250 -3.27 -26.51 3.70
C SER A 250 -2.55 -25.61 2.69
N VAL A 251 -1.22 -25.68 2.57
CA VAL A 251 -0.45 -24.92 1.57
C VAL A 251 -0.95 -25.18 0.13
N ASP A 252 -1.45 -26.38 -0.15
CA ASP A 252 -1.97 -26.74 -1.47
C ASP A 252 -3.23 -25.96 -1.87
N ASN A 253 -3.95 -25.41 -0.88
CA ASN A 253 -5.15 -24.60 -1.05
C ASN A 253 -4.85 -23.11 -1.27
N LEU A 254 -3.59 -22.69 -1.18
CA LEU A 254 -3.23 -21.29 -1.39
C LEU A 254 -3.40 -20.88 -2.85
N SER A 255 -3.91 -19.67 -3.08
CA SER A 255 -4.00 -19.11 -4.42
C SER A 255 -2.62 -18.74 -4.97
N PRO A 256 -2.46 -18.60 -6.31
CA PRO A 256 -1.22 -18.09 -6.90
C PRO A 256 -0.79 -16.73 -6.33
N GLU A 257 -1.73 -15.83 -6.04
CA GLU A 257 -1.47 -14.52 -5.42
C GLU A 257 -0.88 -14.67 -4.02
N GLN A 258 -1.37 -15.62 -3.23
CA GLN A 258 -0.88 -15.89 -1.88
C GLN A 258 0.51 -16.54 -1.90
N LEU A 259 0.72 -17.50 -2.79
CA LEU A 259 2.04 -18.10 -3.01
C LEU A 259 3.05 -17.05 -3.49
N PHE A 260 2.61 -16.13 -4.36
CA PHE A 260 3.40 -14.99 -4.79
C PHE A 260 3.72 -14.04 -3.64
N ALA A 261 2.74 -13.72 -2.78
CA ALA A 261 2.94 -12.90 -1.59
C ALA A 261 3.89 -13.56 -0.58
N LEU A 262 3.89 -14.89 -0.50
CA LEU A 262 4.77 -15.70 0.32
C LEU A 262 6.04 -16.14 -0.42
N ARG A 263 6.40 -15.54 -1.56
CA ARG A 263 7.64 -15.91 -2.28
C ARG A 263 8.89 -15.58 -1.46
N ARG A 264 10.01 -16.19 -1.82
CA ARG A 264 11.28 -16.06 -1.09
C ARG A 264 11.68 -14.59 -0.97
N ALA A 265 11.94 -14.12 0.25
CA ALA A 265 12.25 -12.72 0.53
C ALA A 265 13.44 -12.16 -0.26
N HIS A 266 14.46 -12.97 -0.58
CA HIS A 266 15.59 -12.51 -1.40
C HIS A 266 15.26 -12.30 -2.88
N VAL A 267 14.14 -12.84 -3.37
CA VAL A 267 13.61 -12.53 -4.72
C VAL A 267 13.03 -11.12 -4.73
N ILE A 268 12.39 -10.71 -3.63
CA ILE A 268 11.81 -9.38 -3.44
C ILE A 268 12.91 -8.36 -3.11
N TRP A 269 13.66 -8.66 -2.05
CA TRP A 269 14.67 -7.80 -1.45
C TRP A 269 16.03 -8.48 -1.48
N ARG A 270 16.76 -8.34 -2.60
CA ARG A 270 18.08 -8.98 -2.83
C ARG A 270 19.09 -8.78 -1.68
N VAL A 271 19.00 -7.65 -0.97
CA VAL A 271 19.88 -7.33 0.17
C VAL A 271 19.74 -8.34 1.33
N VAL A 272 18.57 -8.97 1.50
CA VAL A 272 18.33 -9.99 2.53
C VAL A 272 19.28 -11.19 2.36
N LYS A 273 19.70 -11.51 1.12
CA LYS A 273 20.64 -12.61 0.84
C LYS A 273 22.06 -12.36 1.40
N LYS A 274 22.38 -11.12 1.77
CA LYS A 274 23.72 -10.70 2.21
C LYS A 274 23.74 -10.21 3.66
N ARG A 275 22.70 -10.50 4.44
CA ARG A 275 22.60 -10.07 5.83
C ARG A 275 22.15 -11.22 6.71
N CYS A 276 22.70 -11.27 7.92
CA CYS A 276 22.21 -12.16 8.96
C CYS A 276 20.81 -11.72 9.38
N ILE A 277 19.84 -12.63 9.38
CA ILE A 277 18.45 -12.28 9.71
C ILE A 277 18.27 -11.95 11.20
N GLU A 278 19.10 -12.53 12.05
CA GLU A 278 19.05 -12.36 13.51
C GLU A 278 19.72 -11.06 13.96
N CYS A 279 20.96 -10.80 13.50
CA CYS A 279 21.76 -9.67 13.99
C CYS A 279 21.93 -8.53 12.98
N HIS A 280 21.31 -8.66 11.79
CA HIS A 280 21.30 -7.68 10.69
C HIS A 280 22.66 -7.30 10.10
N ARG A 281 23.77 -7.86 10.61
CA ARG A 281 25.12 -7.63 10.10
C ARG A 281 25.23 -8.14 8.66
N LYS A 282 25.95 -7.38 7.83
CA LYS A 282 26.32 -7.81 6.48
C LYS A 282 27.22 -9.04 6.60
N ILE A 283 26.93 -10.05 5.80
CA ILE A 283 27.79 -11.23 5.67
C ILE A 283 28.87 -10.86 4.67
N VAL A 284 30.13 -10.89 5.13
CA VAL A 284 31.31 -10.61 4.31
C VAL A 284 31.53 -11.79 3.36
N ASP A 285 32.01 -11.52 2.14
CA ASP A 285 32.12 -12.53 1.09
C ASP A 285 33.08 -13.69 1.49
N ASP A 286 34.00 -13.47 2.43
CA ASP A 286 34.93 -14.48 2.96
C ASP A 286 34.29 -15.47 3.96
N ILE A 287 33.05 -15.21 4.41
CA ILE A 287 32.32 -16.08 5.35
C ILE A 287 31.21 -16.76 4.57
N SER A 288 31.29 -18.09 4.42
CA SER A 288 30.22 -18.88 3.83
C SER A 288 28.93 -18.70 4.65
N PRO A 289 27.89 -18.04 4.11
CA PRO A 289 26.65 -17.78 4.84
C PRO A 289 25.98 -19.10 5.23
N ARG A 290 25.54 -19.20 6.49
CA ARG A 290 24.75 -20.36 6.94
C ARG A 290 23.30 -20.13 6.56
N GLN A 291 22.86 -20.76 5.48
CA GLN A 291 21.45 -20.80 5.11
C GLN A 291 20.72 -21.88 5.91
N CYS A 292 19.48 -21.64 6.31
CA CYS A 292 18.65 -22.72 6.86
C CYS A 292 18.53 -23.83 5.82
N SER A 293 18.91 -25.06 6.20
CA SER A 293 18.98 -26.21 5.29
C SER A 293 17.62 -26.75 4.87
N ASP A 294 16.55 -26.34 5.55
CA ASP A 294 15.19 -26.82 5.30
C ASP A 294 14.42 -25.83 4.41
N CYS A 295 14.16 -24.61 4.91
CA CYS A 295 13.40 -23.62 4.14
C CYS A 295 14.23 -22.83 3.12
N HIS A 296 15.56 -22.82 3.21
CA HIS A 296 16.45 -22.05 2.34
C HIS A 296 16.10 -20.55 2.19
N ARG A 297 15.42 -19.93 3.16
CA ARG A 297 14.97 -18.52 3.05
C ARG A 297 15.77 -17.53 3.87
N VAL A 298 16.26 -17.99 5.02
CA VAL A 298 16.96 -17.17 6.01
C VAL A 298 18.44 -17.53 6.04
N ILE A 299 19.26 -16.52 6.32
CA ILE A 299 20.71 -16.63 6.33
C ILE A 299 21.23 -16.09 7.67
N TYR A 300 22.23 -16.78 8.22
CA TYR A 300 22.85 -16.48 9.49
C TYR A 300 24.37 -16.32 9.34
N CYS A 301 24.95 -15.45 10.15
CA CYS A 301 26.41 -15.33 10.23
C CYS A 301 27.05 -16.41 11.11
N THR A 302 26.32 -16.94 12.11
CA THR A 302 26.82 -17.97 13.04
C THR A 302 25.72 -18.96 13.44
N LYS A 303 26.12 -20.14 13.93
CA LYS A 303 25.20 -21.12 14.52
C LYS A 303 24.43 -20.54 15.73
N GLY A 304 25.07 -19.68 16.52
CA GLY A 304 24.42 -18.99 17.63
C GLY A 304 23.28 -18.07 17.19
N CYS A 305 23.46 -17.36 16.07
CA CYS A 305 22.38 -16.54 15.49
C CYS A 305 21.23 -17.41 14.97
N GLN A 306 21.54 -18.55 14.35
CA GLN A 306 20.53 -19.51 13.91
C GLN A 306 19.73 -20.09 15.09
N ALA A 307 20.40 -20.47 16.18
CA ALA A 307 19.76 -21.05 17.36
C ALA A 307 18.80 -20.06 18.03
N ARG A 308 19.22 -18.79 18.23
CA ARG A 308 18.35 -17.76 18.81
C ARG A 308 17.10 -17.49 17.96
N HIS A 309 17.27 -17.31 16.66
CA HIS A 309 16.13 -17.10 15.76
C HIS A 309 15.22 -18.35 15.69
N TRP A 310 15.80 -19.56 15.75
CA TRP A 310 15.07 -20.82 15.81
C TRP A 310 14.13 -20.89 17.01
N GLU A 311 14.66 -20.58 18.19
CA GLU A 311 13.90 -20.58 19.45
C GLU A 311 12.86 -19.46 19.50
N ALA A 312 13.19 -18.27 18.98
CA ALA A 312 12.31 -17.12 19.05
C ALA A 312 11.07 -17.22 18.15
N SER A 313 11.22 -17.68 16.89
CA SER A 313 10.10 -17.67 15.94
C SER A 313 10.27 -18.57 14.71
N HIS A 314 11.50 -18.90 14.31
CA HIS A 314 11.71 -19.55 13.02
C HIS A 314 11.22 -21.00 12.97
N ARG A 315 11.20 -21.72 14.10
CA ARG A 315 10.83 -23.14 14.16
C ARG A 315 9.47 -23.43 13.52
N GLU A 316 8.46 -22.64 13.84
CA GLU A 316 7.09 -22.85 13.36
C GLU A 316 6.95 -22.45 11.89
N ILE A 317 7.59 -21.35 11.52
CA ILE A 317 7.48 -20.75 10.19
C ILE A 317 8.31 -21.53 9.15
N CYS A 318 9.40 -22.19 9.57
CA CYS A 318 10.32 -22.91 8.68
C CYS A 318 9.61 -23.98 7.84
N LYS A 319 8.76 -24.80 8.46
CA LYS A 319 8.03 -25.88 7.79
C LYS A 319 7.05 -25.35 6.74
N ILE A 320 6.34 -24.27 7.06
CA ILE A 320 5.40 -23.64 6.12
C ILE A 320 6.16 -23.04 4.95
N TRP A 321 7.28 -22.36 5.20
CA TRP A 321 8.13 -21.84 4.13
C TRP A 321 8.71 -22.92 3.22
N HIS A 322 9.09 -24.07 3.78
CA HIS A 322 9.52 -25.22 3.00
C HIS A 322 8.38 -25.70 2.08
N ALA A 323 7.19 -25.94 2.63
CA ALA A 323 6.01 -26.35 1.86
C ALA A 323 5.64 -25.33 0.76
N VAL A 324 5.64 -24.03 1.08
CA VAL A 324 5.41 -22.96 0.09
C VAL A 324 6.46 -23.00 -1.02
N ASN A 325 7.73 -23.25 -0.71
CA ASN A 325 8.77 -23.36 -1.75
C ASN A 325 8.54 -24.55 -2.67
N VAL A 326 8.20 -25.72 -2.12
CA VAL A 326 7.89 -26.92 -2.90
C VAL A 326 6.74 -26.63 -3.84
N ARG A 327 5.61 -26.14 -3.30
CA ARG A 327 4.41 -25.80 -4.07
C ARG A 327 4.66 -24.74 -5.15
N SER A 328 5.41 -23.68 -4.81
CA SER A 328 5.71 -22.59 -5.76
C SER A 328 6.65 -23.02 -6.91
N ASN A 329 7.39 -24.13 -6.74
CA ASN A 329 8.28 -24.64 -7.78
C ASN A 329 7.58 -25.63 -8.72
N GLU A 330 6.34 -26.02 -8.44
CA GLU A 330 5.56 -26.85 -9.36
C GLU A 330 5.33 -26.08 -10.69
N PRO A 331 5.55 -26.70 -11.86
CA PRO A 331 5.50 -26.00 -13.15
C PRO A 331 4.19 -25.24 -13.40
N GLU A 332 3.05 -25.85 -13.09
CA GLU A 332 1.72 -25.25 -13.29
C GLU A 332 1.50 -24.04 -12.37
N ILE A 333 1.91 -24.16 -11.11
CA ILE A 333 1.81 -23.07 -10.13
C ILE A 333 2.72 -21.92 -10.52
N ARG A 334 3.97 -22.22 -10.91
CA ARG A 334 4.93 -21.22 -11.37
C ARG A 334 4.39 -20.46 -12.58
N LYS A 335 3.85 -21.16 -13.58
CA LYS A 335 3.23 -20.53 -14.77
C LYS A 335 2.07 -19.62 -14.38
N ARG A 336 1.21 -20.04 -13.45
CA ARG A 336 0.10 -19.20 -12.93
C ARG A 336 0.60 -17.98 -12.17
N MET A 337 1.66 -18.11 -11.38
CA MET A 337 2.29 -17.00 -10.66
C MET A 337 2.97 -16.01 -11.61
N GLU A 338 3.61 -16.50 -12.68
CA GLU A 338 4.22 -15.67 -13.72
C GLU A 338 3.17 -14.91 -14.56
N ALA A 339 1.98 -15.50 -14.74
CA ALA A 339 0.85 -14.88 -15.43
C ALA A 339 0.07 -13.85 -14.58
N LEU A 340 0.46 -13.63 -13.32
CA LEU A 340 -0.19 -12.60 -12.49
C LEU A 340 0.08 -11.20 -13.08
N PRO A 341 -0.92 -10.30 -13.06
CA PRO A 341 -0.72 -8.91 -13.46
C PRO A 341 0.04 -8.19 -12.34
N ILE A 342 1.37 -8.20 -12.40
CA ILE A 342 2.23 -7.61 -11.35
C ILE A 342 2.88 -6.31 -11.83
N ASP A 343 2.40 -5.74 -12.93
CA ASP A 343 2.73 -4.38 -13.36
C ASP A 343 1.45 -3.59 -13.52
N ILE A 344 1.40 -2.41 -12.89
CA ILE A 344 0.27 -1.51 -13.11
C ILE A 344 0.35 -0.87 -14.49
N THR A 345 1.54 -0.80 -15.12
CA THR A 345 1.67 -0.14 -16.43
C THR A 345 0.87 -0.87 -17.50
N SER A 346 0.72 -2.19 -17.39
CA SER A 346 -0.13 -2.95 -18.29
C SER A 346 -1.61 -2.54 -18.22
N ILE A 347 -2.05 -1.87 -17.15
CA ILE A 347 -3.42 -1.32 -17.03
C ILE A 347 -3.55 0.00 -17.80
N PHE A 348 -2.45 0.71 -18.06
CA PHE A 348 -2.44 2.00 -18.74
C PHE A 348 -1.96 1.92 -20.20
N GLU A 349 -1.63 0.72 -20.68
CA GLU A 349 -1.15 0.46 -22.05
C GLU A 349 -2.27 0.02 -23.00
N GLU A 350 -3.49 -0.20 -22.49
CA GLU A 350 -4.74 -0.42 -23.25
C GLU A 350 -5.52 0.88 -23.40
#